data_AF-A0A1Y4APS9-F1
#
_entry.id   AF-A0A1Y4APS9-F1
#
_cell.length_a   1.000
_cell.length_b   1.000
_cell.length_c   1.000
_cell.angle_alpha   90.00
_cell.angle_beta   90.00
_cell.angle_gamma   90.00
#
_symmetry.space_group_name_H-M   'P 1'
#
loop_
_entity.id
_entity.type
_entity.pdbx_description
1 polymer ?
#
loop_
_entity_poly.entity_id
_entity_poly.type
_entity_poly.pdbx_seq_one_letter_code
_entity_poly.pdbx_strand_id
1 'polypeptide(L)' 'MSVARIKDPMVERKPSVDENSKGLNEKIRKYYRHEESLMPLRISRNTVILVKPEKCNEEYAEKYRKEKLGI' A
#
# COMPACT_ATOMS: atom_id res chain seq x y z
N MET A 1 6.69 38.03 -6.93
CA MET A 1 6.90 36.58 -7.10
C MET A 1 7.85 36.10 -6.02
N SER A 2 7.36 35.33 -5.04
CA SER A 2 8.21 34.80 -3.96
C SER A 2 9.02 33.63 -4.50
N VAL A 3 10.34 33.81 -4.61
CA VAL A 3 11.26 32.72 -4.95
C VAL A 3 11.17 31.68 -3.83
N ALA A 4 10.64 30.50 -4.14
CA ALA A 4 10.63 29.39 -3.19
C ALA A 4 12.06 29.16 -2.71
N ARG A 5 12.32 29.23 -1.40
CA ARG A 5 13.64 28.94 -0.83
C ARG A 5 13.94 27.47 -1.12
N ILE A 6 14.71 27.22 -2.17
CA ILE A 6 15.15 25.87 -2.54
C ILE A 6 15.99 25.37 -1.36
N LYS A 7 15.48 24.38 -0.64
CA LYS A 7 16.24 23.71 0.43
C LYS A 7 17.47 23.03 -0.17
N ASP A 8 18.53 22.99 0.63
CA ASP A 8 19.79 22.35 0.27
C ASP A 8 19.55 20.91 -0.23
N PRO A 9 20.12 20.51 -1.37
CA PRO A 9 19.92 19.18 -1.95
C PRO A 9 20.37 18.02 -1.04
N MET A 10 21.25 18.27 -0.06
CA MET A 10 21.70 17.25 0.91
C MET A 10 20.71 17.03 2.07
N VAL A 11 19.68 17.86 2.21
CA VAL A 11 18.66 17.71 3.26
C VAL A 11 17.53 16.83 2.75
N GLU A 12 17.24 15.75 3.47
CA GLU A 12 16.10 14.88 3.17
C GLU A 12 14.79 15.69 3.08
N ARG A 13 14.08 15.50 1.98
CA ARG A 13 12.79 16.16 1.72
C ARG A 13 11.81 15.18 1.13
N LYS A 14 10.53 15.38 1.44
CA LYS A 14 9.46 14.67 0.74
C LYS A 14 9.57 14.99 -0.76
N PRO A 15 9.37 14.00 -1.63
CA PRO A 15 9.36 14.23 -3.07
C PRO A 15 8.29 15.28 -3.42
N SER A 16 8.66 16.28 -4.21
CA SER A 16 7.70 17.25 -4.74
C SER A 16 6.73 16.55 -5.68
N VAL A 17 5.42 16.74 -5.48
CA VAL A 17 4.38 16.14 -6.32
C VAL A 17 4.41 16.76 -7.72
N ASP A 18 4.73 18.05 -7.82
CA ASP A 18 4.80 18.79 -9.08
C ASP A 18 6.00 18.36 -9.93
N GLU A 19 7.16 18.12 -9.30
CA GLU A 19 8.40 17.74 -9.98
C GLU A 19 8.47 16.23 -10.33
N ASN A 20 7.76 15.37 -9.59
CA ASN A 20 7.81 13.90 -9.74
C ASN A 20 6.53 13.30 -10.35
N SER A 21 5.73 14.10 -11.05
CA SER A 21 4.46 13.68 -11.65
C SER A 21 4.60 12.65 -12.78
N LYS A 22 5.80 12.52 -13.37
CA LYS A 22 6.04 11.64 -14.53
C LYS A 22 5.76 10.18 -14.19
N GLY A 23 4.78 9.59 -14.86
CA GLY A 23 4.41 8.18 -14.72
C GLY A 23 3.59 7.84 -13.45
N LEU A 24 3.13 8.84 -12.70
CA LEU A 24 2.32 8.62 -11.49
C LEU A 24 1.03 7.84 -11.80
N ASN A 25 0.29 8.25 -12.84
CA ASN A 25 -0.94 7.59 -13.25
C ASN A 25 -0.74 6.13 -13.67
N GLU A 26 0.40 5.81 -14.29
CA GLU A 26 0.70 4.43 -14.68
C GLU A 26 0.95 3.54 -13.46
N LYS A 27 1.72 4.04 -12.48
CA LYS A 27 1.93 3.35 -11.20
C LYS A 27 0.63 3.15 -10.45
N ILE A 28 -0.23 4.18 -10.40
CA ILE A 28 -1.56 4.10 -9.79
C ILE A 28 -2.41 3.02 -10.49
N ARG A 29 -2.47 3.01 -11.83
CA ARG A 29 -3.20 1.98 -12.59
C ARG A 29 -2.64 0.58 -12.39
N LYS A 30 -1.31 0.44 -12.26
CA LYS A 30 -0.67 -0.85 -11.95
C LYS A 30 -1.06 -1.33 -10.55
N TYR A 31 -1.15 -0.42 -9.59
CA TYR A 31 -1.59 -0.70 -8.24
C TYR A 31 -3.05 -1.16 -8.19
N TYR A 32 -3.97 -0.43 -8.84
CA TYR A 32 -5.38 -0.84 -8.91
C TYR A 32 -5.57 -2.21 -9.55
N ARG A 33 -4.90 -2.49 -10.66
CA ARG A 33 -4.94 -3.83 -11.29
C ARG A 33 -4.41 -4.93 -10.38
N HIS A 34 -3.44 -4.60 -9.52
CA HIS A 34 -2.97 -5.55 -8.53
C HIS A 34 -4.02 -5.78 -7.43
N GLU A 35 -4.64 -4.72 -6.91
CA GLU A 35 -5.70 -4.83 -5.90
C GLU A 35 -6.93 -5.61 -6.41
N GLU A 36 -7.33 -5.40 -7.66
CA GLU A 36 -8.43 -6.13 -8.31
C GLU A 36 -8.19 -7.65 -8.34
N SER A 37 -6.93 -8.09 -8.32
CA SER A 37 -6.57 -9.52 -8.30
C SER A 37 -6.60 -10.15 -6.90
N LEU A 38 -6.79 -9.35 -5.85
CA LEU A 38 -6.79 -9.82 -4.46
C LEU A 38 -8.21 -10.15 -4.01
N MET A 39 -8.30 -11.10 -3.09
CA MET A 39 -9.54 -11.55 -2.48
C MET A 39 -9.64 -11.07 -1.03
N PRO A 40 -10.84 -10.71 -0.57
CA PRO A 40 -11.06 -10.33 0.82
C PRO A 40 -11.12 -11.57 1.72
N LEU A 41 -10.18 -11.66 2.67
CA LEU A 41 -10.16 -12.68 3.71
C LEU A 41 -10.47 -12.06 5.06
N ARG A 42 -11.54 -12.54 5.71
CA ARG A 42 -11.94 -12.08 7.05
C ARG A 42 -11.11 -12.80 8.11
N ILE A 43 -10.37 -12.03 8.89
CA ILE A 43 -9.48 -12.55 9.95
C ILE A 43 -10.16 -12.50 11.30
N SER A 44 -10.91 -11.44 11.58
CA SER A 44 -11.67 -11.25 12.80
C SER A 44 -13.04 -10.63 12.47
N ARG A 45 -13.89 -10.44 13.50
CA ARG A 45 -15.17 -9.73 13.34
C ARG A 45 -14.99 -8.34 12.71
N ASN A 46 -13.89 -7.66 13.01
CA ASN A 46 -13.65 -6.27 12.63
C ASN A 46 -12.53 -6.10 11.59
N THR A 47 -11.82 -7.18 11.22
CA THR A 47 -10.63 -7.11 10.38
C THR A 47 -10.78 -7.99 9.14
N VAL A 48 -10.66 -7.37 7.97
CA VAL A 48 -10.58 -8.02 6.66
C VAL A 48 -9.29 -7.58 6.00
N ILE A 49 -8.56 -8.53 5.42
CA ILE A 49 -7.33 -8.26 4.68
C ILE A 49 -7.51 -8.69 3.21
N LEU A 50 -6.79 -8.04 2.31
CA LEU A 50 -6.73 -8.44 0.91
C LEU A 50 -5.55 -9.39 0.69
N VAL A 51 -5.81 -10.59 0.18
CA VAL A 51 -4.80 -11.63 -0.03
C VAL A 51 -4.88 -12.19 -1.45
N LYS A 52 -3.81 -12.83 -1.91
CA LYS A 52 -3.86 -13.57 -3.18
C LYS A 52 -4.87 -14.72 -3.08
N PRO A 53 -5.52 -15.14 -4.18
CA PRO A 53 -6.49 -16.23 -4.18
C PRO A 53 -5.98 -17.52 -3.51
N GLU A 54 -4.73 -17.90 -3.76
CA GLU A 54 -4.06 -19.07 -3.16
C GLU A 54 -4.03 -19.06 -1.62
N LYS A 55 -4.05 -17.86 -1.03
CA LYS A 55 -3.98 -17.63 0.42
C LYS A 55 -5.34 -17.30 1.03
N CYS A 56 -6.41 -17.27 0.25
CA CYS A 56 -7.75 -16.99 0.73
C CYS A 56 -8.37 -18.25 1.36
N ASN A 57 -7.73 -18.77 2.41
CA ASN A 57 -8.12 -20.00 3.10
C ASN A 57 -8.05 -19.81 4.64
N GLU A 58 -8.67 -20.74 5.36
CA GLU A 58 -8.78 -20.67 6.83
C GLU A 58 -7.43 -20.87 7.53
N GLU A 59 -6.56 -21.73 7.01
CA GLU A 59 -5.22 -21.98 7.55
C GLU A 59 -4.38 -20.71 7.56
N TYR A 60 -4.39 -19.96 6.46
CA TYR A 60 -3.72 -18.67 6.36
C TYR A 60 -4.33 -17.64 7.31
N ALA A 61 -5.66 -17.65 7.47
CA ALA A 61 -6.33 -16.77 8.41
C ALA A 61 -5.90 -17.05 9.86
N GLU A 62 -5.81 -18.31 10.26
CA GLU A 62 -5.33 -18.72 11.58
C GLU A 62 -3.87 -18.35 11.83
N LYS A 63 -3.01 -18.61 10.85
CA LYS A 63 -1.60 -18.23 10.93
C LYS A 63 -1.46 -16.72 11.12
N TYR A 64 -2.21 -15.94 10.34
CA TYR A 64 -2.18 -14.48 10.43
C TYR A 64 -2.71 -13.98 11.78
N ARG A 65 -3.77 -14.58 12.33
CA ARG A 65 -4.27 -14.28 13.68
C ARG A 65 -3.18 -14.45 14.73
N LYS A 66 -2.54 -15.62 14.75
CA LYS A 66 -1.49 -15.97 15.73
C LYS A 66 -0.24 -15.10 15.60
N GLU A 67 0.26 -14.90 14.37
CA GLU A 67 1.55 -14.22 14.14
C GLU A 67 1.46 -12.69 14.15
N LYS A 68 0.34 -12.11 13.70
CA LYS A 68 0.23 -10.66 13.46
C LYS A 68 -0.72 -9.96 14.42
N LEU A 69 -1.81 -10.61 14.81
CA LEU A 69 -2.79 -10.02 15.73
C LEU A 69 -2.60 -10.50 17.18
N GLY A 70 -1.92 -11.63 17.40
CA GLY A 70 -1.70 -12.19 18.73
C GLY A 70 -3.00 -12.65 19.41
N ILE A 71 -3.99 -13.04 18.61
CA ILE A 71 -5.31 -13.54 19.03
C ILE A 71 -5.58 -14.95 18.54
#